data_AF-A0A8S3SRK3-F1
#
_entry.id   AF-A0A8S3SRK3-F1
#
_cell.length_a   1.000
_cell.length_b   1.000
_cell.length_c   1.000
_cell.angle_alpha   90.00
_cell.angle_beta   90.00
_cell.angle_gamma   90.00
#
_symmetry.space_group_name_H-M   'P 1'
#
loop_
_entity.id
_entity.type
_entity.pdbx_description
1 polymer ?
#
loop_
_entity_poly.entity_id
_entity_poly.type
_entity_poly.pdbx_seq_one_letter_code
_entity_poly.pdbx_strand_id
1 'polypeptide(L)'
;MSMNKLMTKMYPVRITIEMQKVLEEVFGLNYEQVAGLDFHVGKGYNILKDSTTLMSPLAMEECSNQDGMPTNVQLKDCSSFEVKFESVEDTKEYVIKRLRDLKIQVNEPINFNAFQMNFRNGYNIGSSKIQSFNVEQRIRQVVVQKPFQLNEEFITELNDLPSNDNPRDKIVVRKWEAFFEKWGMYVVVGQYMGGSVTCHVKVEKEQSVEDVQFALATQFSFFQGYAEYDFSNSDTHRNIKKGISSIHTTSLQWEGGNKETYKTSLKHIDRSDWKAWVESLEYSPVPLSTSLELYPLYLIAAKLSAPEADNRATTAKSNKAGYCFHEDSVVLLHNGKMKRMKELVVGDKVMTLDSKGNLVEDEVIAWLHRLRIGQFTFLKINHDLGELVLTPDHILFVGKNRNPQYASTVSPGNKLHFFITANDRKTIIMTTVLSIQIVNGTGVYAPLTYNGRLLVNNVDVSCYSTLNPLKVMGHDLMSTHTLAHVAFLPFRMAYIFGLDINNDEYNDGTGIHGYARWLMKLNWA
;
A
#
# COMPACT_ATOMS: atom_id res chain seq x y z
N MET A 1 2.96 -6.47 -44.18
CA MET A 1 1.88 -6.41 -43.16
C MET A 1 2.58 -6.14 -41.83
N SER A 2 2.35 -4.99 -41.16
CA SER A 2 3.14 -4.65 -39.96
C SER A 2 2.74 -5.53 -38.77
N MET A 3 3.72 -5.86 -37.92
CA MET A 3 3.62 -6.75 -36.76
C MET A 3 2.44 -6.40 -35.83
N ASN A 4 2.14 -5.12 -35.67
CA ASN A 4 1.00 -4.64 -34.88
C ASN A 4 -0.36 -5.15 -35.38
N LYS A 5 -0.51 -5.38 -36.69
CA LYS A 5 -1.76 -5.88 -37.30
C LYS A 5 -1.94 -7.39 -37.14
N LEU A 6 -0.85 -8.13 -36.88
CA LEU A 6 -0.87 -9.57 -36.64
C LEU A 6 -1.08 -9.85 -35.13
N MET A 7 -0.38 -9.09 -34.27
CA MET A 7 -0.42 -9.24 -32.81
C MET A 7 -1.76 -8.82 -32.18
N THR A 8 -2.45 -7.80 -32.73
CA THR A 8 -3.79 -7.39 -32.28
C THR A 8 -4.89 -8.43 -32.55
N LYS A 9 -4.64 -9.42 -33.43
CA LYS A 9 -5.60 -10.50 -33.75
C LYS A 9 -5.40 -11.77 -32.94
N MET A 10 -4.30 -11.91 -32.21
CA MET A 10 -4.03 -13.06 -31.35
C MET A 10 -4.36 -12.67 -29.91
N TYR A 11 -5.46 -13.21 -29.36
CA TYR A 11 -5.70 -13.24 -27.91
C TYR A 11 -4.48 -13.85 -27.17
N PRO A 12 -4.25 -13.53 -25.87
CA PRO A 12 -2.91 -13.49 -25.30
C PRO A 12 -2.31 -14.89 -25.19
N VAL A 13 -1.42 -15.21 -26.13
CA VAL A 13 -0.55 -16.38 -26.02
C VAL A 13 0.71 -15.90 -25.30
N ARG A 14 0.99 -16.43 -24.10
CA ARG A 14 2.29 -16.25 -23.44
C ARG A 14 3.38 -16.78 -24.38
N ILE A 15 4.24 -15.89 -24.87
CA ILE A 15 5.41 -16.25 -25.68
C ILE A 15 6.49 -16.73 -24.71
N THR A 16 6.94 -17.98 -24.87
CA THR A 16 8.04 -18.55 -24.09
C THR A 16 9.39 -18.15 -24.70
N ILE A 17 10.49 -18.27 -23.94
CA ILE A 17 11.87 -17.98 -24.42
C ILE A 17 12.22 -18.79 -25.67
N GLU A 18 11.74 -20.02 -25.78
CA GLU A 18 11.96 -20.87 -26.96
C GLU A 18 11.25 -20.31 -28.19
N MET A 19 10.03 -19.78 -28.02
CA MET A 19 9.31 -19.09 -29.09
C MET A 19 9.99 -17.77 -29.45
N GLN A 20 10.55 -17.05 -28.46
CA GLN A 20 11.30 -15.82 -28.67
C GLN A 20 12.59 -16.07 -29.47
N LYS A 21 13.35 -17.11 -29.15
CA LYS A 21 14.56 -17.49 -29.92
C LYS A 21 14.24 -17.85 -31.37
N VAL A 22 13.13 -18.55 -31.61
CA VAL A 22 12.66 -18.85 -32.97
C VAL A 22 12.26 -17.58 -33.72
N LEU A 23 11.63 -16.61 -33.03
CA LEU A 23 11.27 -15.31 -33.61
C LEU A 23 12.50 -14.46 -33.96
N GLU A 24 13.54 -14.51 -33.13
CA GLU A 24 14.82 -13.83 -33.35
C GLU A 24 15.63 -14.48 -34.49
N GLU A 25 15.83 -15.81 -34.46
CA GLU A 25 16.67 -16.53 -35.43
C GLU A 25 16.05 -16.63 -36.83
N VAL A 26 14.73 -16.83 -36.93
CA VAL A 26 14.04 -17.04 -38.22
C VAL A 26 13.58 -15.73 -38.85
N PHE A 27 13.22 -14.74 -38.03
CA PHE A 27 12.58 -13.49 -38.50
C PHE A 27 13.33 -12.21 -38.13
N GLY A 28 14.44 -12.28 -37.37
CA GLY A 28 15.26 -11.12 -37.02
C GLY A 28 14.59 -10.14 -36.06
N LEU A 29 13.63 -10.60 -35.24
CA LEU A 29 12.82 -9.76 -34.36
C LEU A 29 13.41 -9.68 -32.94
N ASN A 30 14.13 -8.61 -32.59
CA ASN A 30 14.69 -8.42 -31.24
C ASN A 30 13.60 -8.10 -30.21
N TYR A 31 13.49 -8.92 -29.18
CA TYR A 31 12.67 -8.65 -27.99
C TYR A 31 13.61 -8.16 -26.88
N GLU A 32 13.50 -6.88 -26.49
CA GLU A 32 14.26 -6.35 -25.35
C GLU A 32 13.73 -7.00 -24.07
N GLN A 33 14.44 -8.02 -23.60
CA GLN A 33 14.16 -8.65 -22.32
C GLN A 33 14.19 -7.61 -21.19
N VAL A 34 13.44 -7.89 -20.12
CA VAL A 34 13.56 -7.18 -18.84
C VAL A 34 14.97 -7.36 -18.23
N ALA A 35 15.76 -8.33 -18.74
CA ALA A 35 17.17 -8.54 -18.44
C ALA A 35 18.03 -7.33 -18.89
N GLY A 36 18.71 -6.69 -17.95
CA GLY A 36 19.64 -5.57 -18.20
C GLY A 36 19.08 -4.18 -17.87
N LEU A 37 17.82 -4.06 -17.46
CA LEU A 37 17.28 -2.82 -16.91
C LEU A 37 17.83 -2.60 -15.48
N ASP A 38 18.24 -1.38 -15.16
CA ASP A 38 18.77 -1.04 -13.83
C ASP A 38 17.64 -0.87 -12.81
N PHE A 39 17.27 -1.96 -12.14
CA PHE A 39 16.22 -1.93 -11.11
C PHE A 39 16.70 -1.24 -9.84
N HIS A 40 15.77 -0.56 -9.18
CA HIS A 40 16.00 0.01 -7.86
C HIS A 40 15.63 -0.96 -6.73
N VAL A 41 14.82 -1.97 -7.02
CA VAL A 41 14.39 -2.99 -6.04
C VAL A 41 15.59 -3.68 -5.41
N GLY A 42 15.58 -3.79 -4.07
CA GLY A 42 16.68 -4.31 -3.26
C GLY A 42 17.69 -3.25 -2.84
N LYS A 43 17.91 -2.20 -3.65
CA LYS A 43 18.88 -1.15 -3.33
C LYS A 43 18.45 -0.34 -2.10
N GLY A 44 19.44 0.11 -1.34
CA GLY A 44 19.22 1.11 -0.31
C GLY A 44 18.68 2.42 -0.91
N TYR A 45 18.01 3.22 -0.10
CA TYR A 45 17.39 4.46 -0.52
C TYR A 45 17.61 5.57 0.52
N ASN A 46 18.21 6.66 0.05
CA ASN A 46 18.52 7.83 0.84
C ASN A 46 17.42 8.88 0.65
N ILE A 47 16.57 9.02 1.67
CA ILE A 47 15.44 9.95 1.63
C ILE A 47 15.87 11.43 1.67
N LEU A 48 17.08 11.74 2.12
CA LEU A 48 17.57 13.13 2.12
C LEU A 48 17.96 13.57 0.71
N LYS A 49 18.34 12.61 -0.16
CA LYS A 49 18.78 12.86 -1.53
C LYS A 49 17.76 12.46 -2.59
N ASP A 50 16.69 11.73 -2.20
CA ASP A 50 15.72 11.12 -3.11
C ASP A 50 16.42 10.25 -4.19
N SER A 51 17.33 9.39 -3.74
CA SER A 51 18.11 8.52 -4.63
C SER A 51 18.41 7.16 -3.99
N THR A 52 18.62 6.16 -4.84
CA THR A 52 19.12 4.86 -4.39
C THR A 52 20.61 4.94 -4.04
N THR A 53 21.04 4.15 -3.07
CA THR A 53 22.45 3.96 -2.76
C THR A 53 23.06 2.88 -3.64
N LEU A 54 24.40 2.79 -3.62
CA LEU A 54 25.13 1.81 -4.42
C LEU A 54 24.97 0.39 -3.85
N MET A 55 24.87 0.26 -2.53
CA MET A 55 24.80 -1.04 -1.85
C MET A 55 23.36 -1.46 -1.56
N SER A 56 23.11 -2.76 -1.66
CA SER A 56 21.82 -3.39 -1.34
C SER A 56 21.88 -4.00 0.07
N PRO A 57 21.08 -3.51 1.04
CA PRO A 57 20.97 -4.14 2.36
C PRO A 57 20.33 -5.53 2.30
N LEU A 58 19.73 -5.91 1.17
CA LEU A 58 19.21 -7.24 0.92
C LEU A 58 20.21 -8.08 0.12
N ALA A 59 20.27 -9.37 0.43
CA ALA A 59 20.93 -10.35 -0.42
C ALA A 59 20.07 -10.57 -1.66
N MET A 60 20.52 -10.03 -2.80
CA MET A 60 19.86 -10.20 -4.09
C MET A 60 20.51 -11.38 -4.79
N GLU A 61 19.73 -12.42 -5.09
CA GLU A 61 20.20 -13.61 -5.80
C GLU A 61 20.51 -13.26 -7.27
N GLU A 62 21.46 -13.98 -7.88
CA GLU A 62 21.80 -13.79 -9.29
C GLU A 62 20.58 -14.00 -10.19
N CYS A 63 20.48 -13.20 -11.25
CA CYS A 63 19.39 -13.28 -12.22
C CYS A 63 19.32 -14.69 -12.82
N SER A 64 18.32 -15.47 -12.42
CA SER A 64 18.23 -16.90 -12.77
C SER A 64 16.83 -17.35 -13.21
N ASN A 65 15.83 -16.45 -13.16
CA ASN A 65 14.49 -16.74 -13.64
C ASN A 65 14.35 -16.54 -15.16
N GLN A 66 13.34 -17.16 -15.77
CA GLN A 66 12.99 -17.05 -17.20
C GLN A 66 12.80 -15.60 -17.68
N ASP A 67 12.53 -14.65 -16.77
CA ASP A 67 12.36 -13.22 -17.06
C ASP A 67 13.64 -12.38 -16.83
N GLY A 68 14.77 -12.99 -16.49
CA GLY A 68 16.04 -12.28 -16.21
C GLY A 68 16.08 -11.51 -14.88
N MET A 69 15.14 -11.79 -13.97
CA MET A 69 15.03 -11.16 -12.65
C MET A 69 15.69 -12.03 -11.55
N PRO A 70 16.11 -11.43 -10.42
CA PRO A 70 16.42 -12.16 -9.20
C PRO A 70 15.27 -13.08 -8.75
N THR A 71 15.59 -14.27 -8.28
CA THR A 71 14.65 -15.29 -7.76
C THR A 71 13.83 -14.83 -6.57
N ASN A 72 14.38 -13.95 -5.74
CA ASN A 72 13.73 -13.37 -4.57
C ASN A 72 12.79 -12.19 -4.90
N VAL A 73 12.45 -12.00 -6.18
CA VAL A 73 11.57 -10.93 -6.66
C VAL A 73 10.34 -11.53 -7.35
N GLN A 74 9.19 -10.85 -7.26
CA GLN A 74 7.94 -11.21 -7.89
C GLN A 74 7.43 -10.08 -8.77
N LEU A 75 6.97 -10.42 -9.98
CA LEU A 75 6.20 -9.53 -10.84
C LEU A 75 4.71 -9.64 -10.51
N LYS A 76 4.05 -8.50 -10.33
CA LYS A 76 2.60 -8.37 -10.16
C LYS A 76 2.05 -7.52 -11.28
N ASP A 77 1.04 -8.00 -11.98
CA ASP A 77 0.34 -7.19 -12.97
C ASP A 77 -0.41 -6.05 -12.26
N CYS A 78 -0.32 -4.84 -12.81
CA CYS A 78 -1.08 -3.70 -12.31
C CYS A 78 -1.35 -2.74 -13.47
N SER A 79 -2.57 -2.22 -13.61
CA SER A 79 -2.80 -1.12 -14.55
C SER A 79 -3.15 0.12 -13.75
N SER A 80 -2.27 1.12 -13.78
CA SER A 80 -2.56 2.41 -13.19
C SER A 80 -1.93 3.54 -13.98
N PHE A 81 -2.54 4.71 -13.89
CA PHE A 81 -2.19 5.89 -14.65
C PHE A 81 -2.05 7.05 -13.67
N GLU A 82 -0.94 7.78 -13.75
CA GLU A 82 -0.67 8.91 -12.86
C GLU A 82 -0.27 10.15 -13.66
N VAL A 83 -0.80 11.30 -13.27
CA VAL A 83 -0.42 12.60 -13.80
C VAL A 83 0.08 13.45 -12.65
N LYS A 84 1.28 14.01 -12.81
CA LYS A 84 1.93 14.88 -11.82
C LYS A 84 2.20 16.24 -12.46
N PHE A 85 1.55 17.26 -11.92
CA PHE A 85 1.76 18.66 -12.27
C PHE A 85 1.44 19.53 -11.07
N GLU A 86 2.38 19.60 -10.14
CA GLU A 86 2.18 20.23 -8.84
C GLU A 86 3.05 21.46 -8.70
N SER A 87 2.42 22.58 -8.36
CA SER A 87 3.13 23.76 -7.91
C SER A 87 3.43 23.65 -6.42
N VAL A 88 4.63 24.09 -6.05
CA VAL A 88 5.12 24.24 -4.68
C VAL A 88 5.79 25.60 -4.55
N GLU A 89 5.62 26.24 -3.40
CA GLU A 89 6.16 27.58 -3.14
C GLU A 89 7.68 27.54 -2.96
N ASP A 90 8.18 26.54 -2.25
CA ASP A 90 9.60 26.40 -1.92
C ASP A 90 10.05 24.93 -1.78
N THR A 91 11.35 24.75 -1.52
CA THR A 91 11.96 23.42 -1.31
C THR A 91 11.39 22.69 -0.09
N LYS A 92 10.90 23.39 0.94
CA LYS A 92 10.35 22.74 2.14
C LYS A 92 9.01 22.10 1.84
N GLU A 93 8.14 22.82 1.13
CA GLU A 93 6.88 22.26 0.66
C GLU A 93 7.11 21.07 -0.28
N TYR A 94 8.09 21.18 -1.19
CA TYR A 94 8.50 20.05 -2.03
C TYR A 94 8.88 18.82 -1.20
N VAL A 95 9.75 18.95 -0.20
CA VAL A 95 10.17 17.84 0.66
C VAL A 95 8.96 17.17 1.32
N ILE A 96 8.02 17.95 1.87
CA ILE A 96 6.82 17.39 2.53
C ILE A 96 5.97 16.59 1.54
N LYS A 97 5.70 17.14 0.36
CA LYS A 97 4.90 16.46 -0.67
C LYS A 97 5.61 15.24 -1.23
N ARG A 98 6.92 15.33 -1.46
CA ARG A 98 7.74 14.23 -1.97
C ARG A 98 7.77 13.05 -1.00
N LEU A 99 7.94 13.30 0.30
CA LEU A 99 7.88 12.26 1.32
C LEU A 99 6.48 11.62 1.41
N ARG A 100 5.42 12.42 1.24
CA ARG A 100 4.04 11.91 1.17
C ARG A 100 3.81 11.00 -0.03
N ASP A 101 4.32 11.35 -1.21
CA ASP A 101 4.26 10.50 -2.42
C ASP A 101 4.95 9.14 -2.17
N LEU A 102 6.04 9.14 -1.41
CA LEU A 102 6.75 7.94 -0.96
C LEU A 102 6.08 7.23 0.22
N LYS A 103 4.91 7.70 0.67
CA LYS A 103 4.15 7.19 1.83
C LYS A 103 4.94 7.23 3.14
N ILE A 104 5.90 8.15 3.26
CA ILE A 104 6.68 8.37 4.47
C ILE A 104 5.97 9.43 5.32
N GLN A 105 5.63 9.06 6.55
CA GLN A 105 5.13 10.00 7.55
C GLN A 105 6.31 10.51 8.38
N VAL A 106 6.40 11.83 8.53
CA VAL A 106 7.37 12.46 9.41
C VAL A 106 6.62 13.13 10.55
N ASN A 107 6.90 12.68 11.77
CA ASN A 107 6.44 13.29 13.01
C ASN A 107 7.69 13.93 13.65
N GLU A 108 7.56 15.09 14.30
CA GLU A 108 8.62 15.97 14.82
C GLU A 108 9.09 17.09 13.86
N PRO A 109 9.67 18.21 14.37
CA PRO A 109 10.16 19.29 13.53
C PRO A 109 11.23 18.77 12.56
N ILE A 110 10.93 18.88 11.27
CA ILE A 110 11.80 18.45 10.18
C ILE A 110 12.95 19.44 10.03
N ASN A 111 14.19 18.94 10.09
CA ASN A 111 15.35 19.73 9.70
C ASN A 111 15.47 19.78 8.17
N PHE A 112 14.76 20.73 7.55
CA PHE A 112 14.75 20.89 6.10
C PHE A 112 16.14 21.14 5.48
N ASN A 113 17.10 21.66 6.25
CA ASN A 113 18.46 21.91 5.74
C ASN A 113 19.26 20.63 5.48
N ALA A 114 18.82 19.49 6.01
CA ALA A 114 19.45 18.20 5.76
C ALA A 114 19.09 17.63 4.38
N PHE A 115 18.02 18.11 3.74
CA PHE A 115 17.54 17.61 2.47
C PHE A 115 18.29 18.23 1.30
N GLN A 116 18.79 17.37 0.41
CA GLN A 116 19.52 17.68 -0.83
C GLN A 116 18.86 16.93 -1.99
N MET A 117 17.52 16.97 -2.05
CA MET A 117 16.74 16.28 -3.07
C MET A 117 16.82 17.03 -4.41
N ASN A 118 16.92 16.27 -5.50
CA ASN A 118 16.61 16.79 -6.82
C ASN A 118 15.10 16.85 -7.02
N PHE A 119 14.62 17.84 -7.77
CA PHE A 119 13.19 17.96 -8.09
C PHE A 119 12.80 16.91 -9.13
N ARG A 120 11.80 16.09 -8.79
CA ARG A 120 11.22 15.11 -9.71
C ARG A 120 10.36 15.80 -10.76
N ASN A 121 10.32 15.22 -11.96
CA ASN A 121 9.45 15.68 -13.04
C ASN A 121 8.00 15.75 -12.57
N GLY A 122 7.28 16.78 -13.01
CA GLY A 122 5.93 17.08 -12.55
C GLY A 122 5.86 18.01 -11.33
N TYR A 123 6.96 18.27 -10.63
CA TYR A 123 7.01 19.30 -9.58
C TYR A 123 7.56 20.62 -10.11
N ASN A 124 6.97 21.72 -9.65
CA ASN A 124 7.27 23.06 -10.13
C ASN A 124 7.41 24.05 -8.97
N ILE A 125 8.55 24.73 -8.90
CA ILE A 125 8.83 25.64 -7.79
C ILE A 125 8.65 27.09 -8.22
N GLY A 126 7.89 27.82 -7.41
CA GLY A 126 7.68 29.25 -7.58
C GLY A 126 7.09 29.62 -8.93
N SER A 127 7.33 30.85 -9.36
CA SER A 127 6.73 31.43 -10.57
C SER A 127 7.56 31.18 -11.84
N SER A 128 8.22 30.03 -11.95
CA SER A 128 8.98 29.70 -13.17
C SER A 128 8.06 29.75 -14.39
N LYS A 129 8.51 30.38 -15.48
CA LYS A 129 7.73 30.37 -16.73
C LYS A 129 7.71 28.98 -17.38
N ILE A 130 8.72 28.15 -17.10
CA ILE A 130 8.79 26.78 -17.61
C ILE A 130 8.36 25.85 -16.49
N GLN A 131 7.34 25.05 -16.77
CA GLN A 131 6.73 24.13 -15.83
C GLN A 131 6.87 22.70 -16.38
N SER A 132 7.25 21.75 -15.54
CA SER A 132 7.38 20.32 -15.81
C SER A 132 6.06 19.61 -15.50
N PHE A 133 5.54 18.88 -16.48
CA PHE A 133 4.35 18.02 -16.43
C PHE A 133 4.79 16.59 -16.70
N ASN A 134 4.42 15.64 -15.84
CA ASN A 134 4.79 14.24 -15.99
C ASN A 134 3.57 13.34 -16.01
N VAL A 135 3.59 12.35 -16.92
CA VAL A 135 2.56 11.32 -17.03
C VAL A 135 3.23 9.97 -16.93
N GLU A 136 2.67 9.07 -16.14
CA GLU A 136 3.13 7.70 -16.03
C GLU A 136 2.01 6.72 -16.32
N GLN A 137 2.34 5.72 -17.13
CA GLN A 137 1.54 4.52 -17.30
C GLN A 137 2.28 3.36 -16.62
N ARG A 138 1.64 2.72 -15.65
CA ARG A 138 2.16 1.58 -14.91
C ARG A 138 1.42 0.33 -15.36
N ILE A 139 2.17 -0.71 -15.71
CA ILE A 139 1.63 -1.97 -16.24
C ILE A 139 2.00 -3.19 -15.39
N ARG A 140 3.09 -3.10 -14.61
CA ARG A 140 3.52 -4.14 -13.67
C ARG A 140 4.20 -3.52 -12.45
N GLN A 141 4.30 -4.29 -11.38
CA GLN A 141 5.06 -3.96 -10.17
C GLN A 141 6.04 -5.09 -9.86
N VAL A 142 7.30 -4.74 -9.68
CA VAL A 142 8.39 -5.63 -9.23
C VAL A 142 8.46 -5.50 -7.71
N VAL A 143 8.35 -6.61 -6.97
CA VAL A 143 8.30 -6.59 -5.48
C VAL A 143 9.22 -7.66 -4.90
N VAL A 144 9.97 -7.32 -3.84
CA VAL A 144 10.80 -8.30 -3.11
C VAL A 144 9.92 -9.26 -2.32
N GLN A 145 10.20 -10.55 -2.42
CA GLN A 145 9.52 -11.58 -1.66
C GLN A 145 9.89 -11.53 -0.17
N LYS A 146 8.92 -11.80 0.70
CA LYS A 146 9.13 -11.89 2.15
C LYS A 146 9.18 -13.36 2.57
N PRO A 147 10.02 -13.74 3.56
CA PRO A 147 10.91 -12.88 4.34
C PRO A 147 12.12 -12.39 3.54
N PHE A 148 12.62 -11.20 3.88
CA PHE A 148 13.81 -10.64 3.23
C PHE A 148 15.07 -11.39 3.66
N GLN A 149 15.91 -11.75 2.69
CA GLN A 149 17.28 -12.18 2.97
C GLN A 149 18.17 -10.94 3.03
N LEU A 150 18.97 -10.82 4.10
CA LEU A 150 19.81 -9.64 4.33
C LEU A 150 21.22 -9.88 3.85
N ASN A 151 21.88 -8.81 3.42
CA ASN A 151 23.29 -8.82 3.08
C ASN A 151 24.14 -8.98 4.35
N GLU A 152 25.08 -9.93 4.37
CA GLU A 152 25.93 -10.21 5.53
C GLU A 152 26.84 -9.02 5.90
N GLU A 153 27.33 -8.27 4.91
CA GLU A 153 28.13 -7.05 5.13
C GLU A 153 27.28 -5.97 5.80
N PHE A 154 26.01 -5.83 5.38
CA PHE A 154 25.07 -4.91 6.01
C PHE A 154 24.83 -5.26 7.48
N ILE A 155 24.61 -6.56 7.79
CA ILE A 155 24.43 -7.02 9.18
C ILE A 155 25.67 -6.69 10.02
N THR A 156 26.85 -6.99 9.49
CA THR A 156 28.12 -6.76 10.18
C THR A 156 28.31 -5.28 10.51
N GLU A 157 28.16 -4.39 9.51
CA GLU A 157 28.30 -2.96 9.72
C GLU A 157 27.23 -2.37 10.63
N LEU A 158 25.99 -2.88 10.57
CA LEU A 158 24.91 -2.47 11.45
C LEU A 158 25.21 -2.80 12.92
N ASN A 159 25.81 -3.97 13.18
CA ASN A 159 26.21 -4.39 14.53
C ASN A 159 27.41 -3.59 15.07
N ASP A 160 28.27 -3.09 14.18
CA ASP A 160 29.44 -2.27 14.53
C ASP A 160 29.10 -0.78 14.77
N LEU A 161 27.83 -0.39 14.58
CA LEU A 161 27.40 0.98 14.82
C LEU A 161 27.43 1.33 16.31
N PRO A 162 27.68 2.62 16.64
CA PRO A 162 27.67 3.07 18.02
C PRO A 162 26.28 2.86 18.64
N SER A 163 26.24 2.24 19.82
CA SER A 163 25.01 2.09 20.60
C SER A 163 24.53 3.39 21.25
N ASN A 164 25.38 4.42 21.31
CA ASN A 164 25.01 5.76 21.74
C ASN A 164 24.45 6.59 20.56
N ASP A 165 23.39 7.33 20.81
CA ASP A 165 22.72 8.20 19.83
C ASP A 165 23.01 9.68 20.08
N ASN A 166 24.06 10.00 20.86
CA ASN A 166 24.37 11.36 21.28
C ASN A 166 24.63 12.28 20.05
N PRO A 167 23.72 13.21 19.72
CA PRO A 167 23.82 14.03 18.52
C PRO A 167 24.93 15.08 18.61
N ARG A 168 25.57 15.26 19.78
CA ARG A 168 26.71 16.16 19.97
C ARG A 168 28.06 15.48 19.73
N ASP A 169 28.09 14.15 19.68
CA ASP A 169 29.30 13.40 19.40
C ASP A 169 29.52 13.32 17.88
N LYS A 170 30.45 14.14 17.38
CA LYS A 170 30.75 14.22 15.95
C LYS A 170 31.27 12.90 15.36
N ILE A 171 31.88 12.03 16.17
CA ILE A 171 32.40 10.74 15.69
C ILE A 171 31.22 9.78 15.48
N VAL A 172 30.29 9.75 16.43
CA VAL A 172 29.05 8.95 16.34
C VAL A 172 28.21 9.38 15.14
N VAL A 173 27.96 10.68 14.99
CA VAL A 173 27.19 11.24 13.87
C VAL A 173 27.83 10.84 12.52
N ARG A 174 29.15 11.00 12.38
CA ARG A 174 29.85 10.63 11.13
C ARG A 174 29.77 9.15 10.79
N LYS A 175 29.77 8.26 11.79
CA LYS A 175 29.60 6.82 11.58
C LYS A 175 28.20 6.50 11.05
N TRP A 176 27.16 7.11 11.64
CA TRP A 176 25.79 6.98 11.17
C TRP A 176 25.59 7.58 9.77
N GLU A 177 26.15 8.76 9.50
CA GLU A 177 26.12 9.37 8.17
C GLU A 177 26.77 8.49 7.12
N ALA A 178 27.95 7.93 7.39
CA ALA A 178 28.64 7.01 6.47
C ALA A 178 27.81 5.73 6.20
N PHE A 179 27.18 5.18 7.24
CA PHE A 179 26.31 4.02 7.11
C PHE A 179 25.09 4.32 6.23
N PHE A 180 24.38 5.43 6.48
CA PHE A 180 23.22 5.81 5.68
C PHE A 180 23.58 6.26 4.26
N GLU A 181 24.79 6.78 4.05
CA GLU A 181 25.28 7.07 2.70
C GLU A 181 25.52 5.79 1.88
N LYS A 182 26.00 4.73 2.53
CA LYS A 182 26.26 3.42 1.90
C LYS A 182 24.98 2.61 1.69
N TRP A 183 24.14 2.50 2.73
CA TRP A 183 23.00 1.58 2.76
C TRP A 183 21.63 2.25 2.66
N GLY A 184 21.56 3.58 2.78
CA GLY A 184 20.29 4.32 2.82
C GLY A 184 19.61 4.26 4.18
N MET A 185 18.49 4.96 4.33
CA MET A 185 17.61 4.86 5.53
C MET A 185 16.45 3.88 5.31
N TYR A 186 16.16 3.60 4.04
CA TYR A 186 15.14 2.67 3.58
C TYR A 186 15.74 1.71 2.57
N VAL A 187 15.04 0.62 2.29
CA VAL A 187 15.28 -0.24 1.15
C VAL A 187 14.08 -0.21 0.21
N VAL A 188 14.33 -0.21 -1.09
CA VAL A 188 13.28 -0.32 -2.10
C VAL A 188 12.77 -1.76 -2.13
N VAL A 189 11.55 -1.99 -1.69
CA VAL A 189 10.91 -3.32 -1.69
C VAL A 189 9.91 -3.49 -2.81
N GLY A 190 9.56 -2.42 -3.51
CA GLY A 190 8.72 -2.47 -4.70
C GLY A 190 8.94 -1.30 -5.65
N GLN A 191 8.81 -1.56 -6.95
CA GLN A 191 9.00 -0.59 -8.01
C GLN A 191 8.00 -0.85 -9.15
N TYR A 192 7.44 0.21 -9.73
CA TYR A 192 6.58 0.07 -10.90
C TYR A 192 7.37 -0.01 -12.21
N MET A 193 6.83 -0.76 -13.15
CA MET A 193 7.28 -0.89 -14.53
C MET A 193 6.23 -0.32 -15.47
N GLY A 194 6.69 0.39 -16.49
CA GLY A 194 5.82 0.90 -17.54
C GLY A 194 6.50 1.95 -18.38
N GLY A 195 5.92 3.15 -18.50
CA GLY A 195 6.49 4.22 -19.29
C GLY A 195 6.11 5.59 -18.76
N SER A 196 6.91 6.59 -19.11
CA SER A 196 6.72 7.97 -18.70
C SER A 196 6.75 8.92 -19.89
N VAL A 197 5.97 10.00 -19.79
CA VAL A 197 6.03 11.13 -20.72
C VAL A 197 6.19 12.40 -19.91
N THR A 198 7.39 12.97 -19.98
CA THR A 198 7.71 14.24 -19.33
C THR A 198 7.67 15.36 -20.36
N CYS A 199 6.86 16.38 -20.10
CA CYS A 199 6.77 17.58 -20.92
C CYS A 199 7.16 18.81 -20.12
N HIS A 200 7.97 19.69 -20.71
CA HIS A 200 8.19 21.03 -20.19
C HIS A 200 7.39 22.03 -21.02
N VAL A 201 6.57 22.83 -20.33
CA VAL A 201 5.64 23.77 -20.94
C VAL A 201 5.95 25.18 -20.47
N LYS A 202 5.98 26.13 -21.42
CA LYS A 202 6.08 27.54 -21.09
C LYS A 202 4.67 28.09 -20.85
N VAL A 203 4.42 28.59 -19.64
CA VAL A 203 3.19 29.27 -19.23
C VAL A 203 3.40 30.77 -19.39
N GLU A 204 2.57 31.41 -20.22
CA GLU A 204 2.63 32.87 -20.44
C GLU A 204 1.90 33.63 -19.33
N LYS A 205 2.23 34.91 -19.13
CA LYS A 205 1.73 35.73 -18.00
C LYS A 205 0.20 35.86 -17.92
N GLU A 206 -0.50 35.63 -19.03
CA GLU A 206 -1.96 35.77 -19.15
C GLU A 206 -2.70 34.45 -18.88
N GLN A 207 -1.97 33.35 -18.63
CA GLN A 207 -2.53 32.02 -18.36
C GLN A 207 -2.42 31.68 -16.86
N SER A 208 -3.49 31.16 -16.27
CA SER A 208 -3.44 30.54 -14.94
C SER A 208 -2.74 29.17 -15.05
N VAL A 209 -1.89 28.86 -14.07
CA VAL A 209 -1.20 27.55 -13.99
C VAL A 209 -2.22 26.43 -13.76
N GLU A 210 -3.26 26.71 -12.97
CA GLU A 210 -4.37 25.80 -12.70
C GLU A 210 -5.16 25.45 -13.96
N ASP A 211 -5.39 26.42 -14.85
CA ASP A 211 -6.06 26.18 -16.13
C ASP A 211 -5.22 25.29 -17.06
N VAL A 212 -3.91 25.53 -17.11
CA VAL A 212 -2.96 24.69 -17.86
C VAL A 212 -2.92 23.28 -17.29
N GLN A 213 -2.91 23.16 -15.96
CA GLN A 213 -2.96 21.90 -15.24
C GLN A 213 -4.21 21.10 -15.58
N PHE A 214 -5.37 21.73 -15.44
CA PHE A 214 -6.65 21.12 -15.70
C PHE A 214 -6.76 20.66 -17.16
N ALA A 215 -6.33 21.51 -18.11
CA ALA A 215 -6.38 21.19 -19.53
C ALA A 215 -5.51 19.97 -19.89
N LEU A 216 -4.26 19.92 -19.41
CA LEU A 216 -3.35 18.80 -19.66
C LEU A 216 -3.83 17.51 -18.99
N ALA A 217 -4.19 17.57 -17.70
CA ALA A 217 -4.71 16.40 -16.98
C ALA A 217 -5.97 15.83 -17.65
N THR A 218 -6.86 16.70 -18.12
CA THR A 218 -8.08 16.30 -18.85
C THR A 218 -7.75 15.62 -20.17
N GLN A 219 -6.80 16.17 -20.95
CA GLN A 219 -6.41 15.61 -22.24
C GLN A 219 -5.88 14.18 -22.11
N PHE A 220 -4.96 13.93 -21.18
CA PHE A 220 -4.42 12.58 -21.01
C PHE A 220 -5.41 11.61 -20.36
N SER A 221 -6.30 12.09 -19.48
CA SER A 221 -7.40 11.26 -18.95
C SER A 221 -8.37 10.82 -20.05
N PHE A 222 -8.65 11.70 -21.02
CA PHE A 222 -9.42 11.36 -22.22
C PHE A 222 -8.68 10.35 -23.10
N PHE A 223 -7.38 10.52 -23.30
CA PHE A 223 -6.59 9.54 -24.06
C PHE A 223 -6.66 8.15 -23.43
N GLN A 224 -6.69 8.06 -22.09
CA GLN A 224 -6.87 6.78 -21.41
C GLN A 224 -8.29 6.20 -21.43
N GLY A 225 -9.28 6.95 -21.91
CA GLY A 225 -10.67 6.47 -21.94
C GLY A 225 -11.37 6.44 -20.58
N TYR A 226 -10.81 7.08 -19.54
CA TYR A 226 -11.48 7.29 -18.25
C TYR A 226 -12.61 8.32 -18.31
N ALA A 227 -12.74 9.03 -19.43
CA ALA A 227 -13.88 9.90 -19.73
C ALA A 227 -14.71 9.28 -20.86
N GLU A 228 -15.98 8.93 -20.58
CA GLU A 228 -16.97 8.43 -21.55
C GLU A 228 -17.53 9.55 -22.45
N TYR A 229 -17.44 10.81 -22.00
CA TYR A 229 -17.94 11.96 -22.73
C TYR A 229 -16.88 12.49 -23.69
N ASP A 230 -17.21 12.53 -24.99
CA ASP A 230 -16.43 13.29 -25.96
C ASP A 230 -16.61 14.78 -25.64
N PHE A 231 -15.63 15.34 -24.92
CA PHE A 231 -15.63 16.76 -24.60
C PHE A 231 -15.54 17.65 -25.83
N SER A 232 -15.32 17.11 -27.06
CA SER A 232 -15.23 17.88 -28.31
C SER A 232 -16.40 18.83 -28.59
N ASN A 233 -17.56 18.61 -27.96
CA ASN A 233 -18.82 19.31 -28.22
C ASN A 233 -19.37 20.16 -27.06
N SER A 234 -18.59 20.42 -26.00
CA SER A 234 -18.99 21.31 -24.90
C SER A 234 -18.20 22.63 -24.95
N ASP A 235 -18.76 23.75 -24.47
CA ASP A 235 -18.05 25.06 -24.39
C ASP A 235 -16.70 24.97 -23.67
N THR A 236 -16.56 23.99 -22.78
CA THR A 236 -15.31 23.57 -22.13
C THR A 236 -14.21 23.12 -23.10
N HIS A 237 -14.52 22.54 -24.27
CA HIS A 237 -13.53 22.22 -25.33
C HIS A 237 -12.87 23.46 -25.89
N ARG A 238 -13.65 24.52 -26.18
CA ARG A 238 -13.09 25.70 -26.81
C ARG A 238 -12.05 26.32 -25.89
N ASN A 239 -12.27 26.30 -24.58
CA ASN A 239 -11.33 26.81 -23.59
C ASN A 239 -10.15 25.87 -23.34
N ILE A 240 -10.36 24.55 -23.26
CA ILE A 240 -9.29 23.55 -23.06
C ILE A 240 -8.40 23.44 -24.31
N LYS A 241 -8.99 23.33 -25.51
CA LYS A 241 -8.25 23.25 -26.77
C LYS A 241 -7.55 24.56 -27.10
N LYS A 242 -8.16 25.71 -26.79
CA LYS A 242 -7.50 27.03 -26.85
C LYS A 242 -6.35 27.09 -25.85
N GLY A 243 -6.56 26.65 -24.61
CA GLY A 243 -5.55 26.49 -23.56
C GLY A 243 -4.35 25.69 -24.07
N ILE A 244 -4.56 24.44 -24.48
CA ILE A 244 -3.52 23.55 -25.02
C ILE A 244 -2.85 24.12 -26.27
N SER A 245 -3.61 24.74 -27.19
CA SER A 245 -3.03 25.35 -28.39
C SER A 245 -2.10 26.53 -28.08
N SER A 246 -2.36 27.23 -26.96
CA SER A 246 -1.52 28.31 -26.45
C SER A 246 -0.37 27.85 -25.55
N ILE A 247 -0.33 26.57 -25.17
CA ILE A 247 0.81 25.98 -24.47
C ILE A 247 1.97 25.81 -25.45
N HIS A 248 3.13 26.33 -25.06
CA HIS A 248 4.37 26.20 -25.81
C HIS A 248 5.21 25.09 -25.17
N THR A 249 5.20 23.90 -25.78
CA THR A 249 6.08 22.79 -25.37
C THR A 249 7.53 23.14 -25.68
N THR A 250 8.36 23.22 -24.66
CA THR A 250 9.81 23.46 -24.80
C THR A 250 10.59 22.17 -24.94
N SER A 251 10.13 21.09 -24.30
CA SER A 251 10.67 19.74 -24.50
C SER A 251 9.61 18.68 -24.19
N LEU A 252 9.74 17.54 -24.85
CA LEU A 252 8.90 16.36 -24.64
C LEU A 252 9.81 15.12 -24.67
N GLN A 253 9.82 14.36 -23.59
CA GLN A 253 10.65 13.19 -23.38
C GLN A 253 9.75 12.00 -23.09
N TRP A 254 10.06 10.87 -23.74
CA TRP A 254 9.32 9.63 -23.61
C TRP A 254 10.27 8.53 -23.13
N GLU A 255 9.82 7.75 -22.17
CA GLU A 255 10.54 6.59 -21.65
C GLU A 255 9.63 5.36 -21.71
N GLY A 256 10.19 4.24 -22.16
CA GLY A 256 9.45 2.99 -22.37
C GLY A 256 8.56 3.02 -23.61
N GLY A 257 8.18 1.82 -24.04
CA GLY A 257 7.35 1.59 -25.21
C GLY A 257 8.13 1.70 -26.51
N ASN A 258 7.41 1.55 -27.63
CA ASN A 258 8.00 1.62 -28.95
C ASN A 258 8.35 3.08 -29.30
N LYS A 259 9.64 3.34 -29.51
CA LYS A 259 10.19 4.66 -29.90
C LYS A 259 9.56 5.24 -31.18
N GLU A 260 9.05 4.41 -32.09
CA GLU A 260 8.34 4.87 -33.28
C GLU A 260 7.02 5.61 -32.98
N THR A 261 6.45 5.39 -31.80
CA THR A 261 5.23 6.08 -31.33
C THR A 261 5.52 7.46 -30.74
N TYR A 262 6.79 7.78 -30.48
CA TYR A 262 7.18 9.02 -29.81
C TYR A 262 6.83 10.24 -30.66
N LYS A 263 6.32 11.27 -30.00
CA LYS A 263 6.04 12.57 -30.62
C LYS A 263 6.98 13.63 -30.05
N THR A 264 7.21 14.67 -30.84
CA THR A 264 8.05 15.82 -30.46
C THR A 264 7.25 16.97 -29.86
N SER A 265 5.91 16.91 -29.92
CA SER A 265 5.02 17.95 -29.39
C SER A 265 3.72 17.35 -28.87
N LEU A 266 3.20 17.91 -27.78
CA LEU A 266 1.90 17.55 -27.21
C LEU A 266 0.74 17.72 -28.21
N LYS A 267 0.87 18.67 -29.15
CA LYS A 267 -0.15 18.96 -30.16
C LYS A 267 -0.30 17.84 -31.20
N HIS A 268 0.70 16.98 -31.32
CA HIS A 268 0.73 15.88 -32.28
C HIS A 268 0.41 14.53 -31.66
N ILE A 269 0.04 14.51 -30.37
CA ILE A 269 -0.42 13.29 -29.69
C ILE A 269 -1.93 13.25 -29.84
N ASP A 270 -2.43 12.20 -30.50
CA ASP A 270 -3.84 11.85 -30.46
C ASP A 270 -4.10 10.59 -29.61
N ARG A 271 -5.38 10.24 -29.44
CA ARG A 271 -5.78 9.07 -28.65
C ARG A 271 -5.26 7.75 -29.23
N SER A 272 -5.13 7.66 -30.56
CA SER A 272 -4.64 6.46 -31.22
C SER A 272 -3.14 6.29 -31.06
N ASP A 273 -2.38 7.38 -31.16
CA ASP A 273 -0.95 7.43 -30.86
C ASP A 273 -0.68 7.04 -29.41
N TRP A 274 -1.43 7.64 -28.48
CA TRP A 274 -1.32 7.34 -27.04
C TRP A 274 -1.59 5.87 -26.76
N LYS A 275 -2.70 5.33 -27.30
CA LYS A 275 -3.07 3.93 -27.13
C LYS A 275 -1.99 3.00 -27.68
N ALA A 276 -1.44 3.30 -28.86
CA ALA A 276 -0.36 2.50 -29.45
C ALA A 276 0.91 2.49 -28.59
N TRP A 277 1.28 3.64 -28.00
CA TRP A 277 2.39 3.72 -27.05
C TRP A 277 2.10 2.88 -25.79
N VAL A 278 0.92 3.03 -25.17
CA VAL A 278 0.53 2.26 -23.98
C VAL A 278 0.54 0.75 -24.23
N GLU A 279 -0.03 0.29 -25.34
CA GLU A 279 -0.04 -1.14 -25.71
C GLU A 279 1.38 -1.69 -25.94
N SER A 280 2.30 -0.84 -26.40
CA SER A 280 3.69 -1.25 -26.60
C SER A 280 4.50 -1.40 -25.31
N LEU A 281 4.02 -0.84 -24.18
CA LEU A 281 4.70 -0.97 -22.89
C LEU A 281 4.77 -2.43 -22.42
N GLU A 282 3.81 -3.27 -22.82
CA GLU A 282 3.77 -4.68 -22.45
C GLU A 282 5.06 -5.44 -22.83
N TYR A 283 5.72 -4.96 -23.89
CA TYR A 283 6.92 -5.58 -24.47
C TYR A 283 8.20 -4.74 -24.30
N SER A 284 8.08 -3.46 -23.93
CA SER A 284 9.25 -2.59 -23.71
C SER A 284 9.01 -1.65 -22.50
N PRO A 285 8.80 -2.20 -21.29
CA PRO A 285 8.65 -1.36 -20.10
C PRO A 285 10.01 -0.85 -19.61
N VAL A 286 9.99 0.32 -18.96
CA VAL A 286 11.12 0.84 -18.19
C VAL A 286 10.79 0.87 -16.68
N PRO A 287 11.81 0.76 -15.81
CA PRO A 287 11.63 0.96 -14.38
C PRO A 287 11.33 2.43 -14.06
N LEU A 288 10.21 2.66 -13.37
CA LEU A 288 9.80 4.00 -12.93
C LEU A 288 10.35 4.27 -11.53
N SER A 289 10.81 5.50 -11.28
CA SER A 289 11.48 5.87 -10.01
C SER A 289 10.71 6.90 -9.17
N THR A 290 9.57 7.39 -9.65
CA THR A 290 8.75 8.38 -8.95
C THR A 290 8.08 7.77 -7.72
N SER A 291 7.38 6.64 -7.83
CA SER A 291 6.64 6.01 -6.73
C SER A 291 7.23 4.67 -6.32
N LEU A 292 8.28 4.72 -5.50
CA LEU A 292 8.92 3.51 -4.95
C LEU A 292 8.20 3.06 -3.66
N GLU A 293 8.06 1.75 -3.47
CA GLU A 293 7.63 1.16 -2.21
C GLU A 293 8.87 0.94 -1.33
N LEU A 294 8.90 1.65 -0.19
CA LEU A 294 10.06 1.71 0.69
C LEU A 294 9.79 0.98 2.00
N TYR A 295 10.78 0.24 2.50
CA TYR A 295 10.76 -0.38 3.81
C TYR A 295 11.88 0.20 4.69
N PRO A 296 11.59 0.74 5.88
CA PRO A 296 12.59 1.42 6.70
C PRO A 296 13.60 0.44 7.30
N LEU A 297 14.89 0.77 7.22
CA LEU A 297 15.96 -0.10 7.74
C LEU A 297 15.95 -0.22 9.25
N TYR A 298 15.46 0.78 9.99
CA TYR A 298 15.37 0.67 11.46
C TYR A 298 14.44 -0.48 11.90
N LEU A 299 13.43 -0.86 11.08
CA LEU A 299 12.58 -2.01 11.36
C LEU A 299 13.32 -3.34 11.13
N ILE A 300 14.36 -3.35 10.29
CA ILE A 300 15.25 -4.51 10.11
C ILE A 300 16.15 -4.63 11.33
N ALA A 301 16.79 -3.53 11.75
CA ALA A 301 17.63 -3.48 12.93
C ALA A 301 16.87 -3.93 14.20
N ALA A 302 15.65 -3.41 14.41
CA ALA A 302 14.82 -3.79 15.55
C ALA A 302 14.50 -5.29 15.61
N LYS A 303 14.38 -5.97 14.45
CA LYS A 303 14.17 -7.42 14.40
C LYS A 303 15.44 -8.22 14.68
N LEU A 304 16.61 -7.72 14.26
CA LEU A 304 17.91 -8.35 14.52
C LEU A 304 18.32 -8.25 15.99
N SER A 305 17.95 -7.16 16.67
CA SER A 305 18.25 -6.95 18.10
C SER A 305 17.27 -7.65 19.04
N ALA A 306 16.22 -8.31 18.53
CA ALA A 306 15.30 -9.08 19.36
C ALA A 306 15.98 -10.38 19.84
N PRO A 307 15.91 -10.75 21.12
CA PRO A 307 16.52 -11.98 21.61
C PRO A 307 15.95 -13.20 20.86
N GLU A 308 16.84 -14.09 20.41
CA GLU A 308 16.50 -15.31 19.70
C GLU A 308 15.48 -16.13 20.50
N ALA A 309 14.23 -16.17 20.03
CA ALA A 309 13.29 -17.18 20.46
C ALA A 309 13.75 -18.52 19.85
N ASP A 310 14.14 -19.44 20.73
CA ASP A 310 14.50 -20.85 20.50
C ASP A 310 13.99 -21.40 19.15
N ASN A 311 14.92 -21.56 18.20
CA ASN A 311 14.69 -22.18 16.90
C ASN A 311 14.52 -23.69 17.07
N ARG A 312 13.37 -24.08 17.63
CA ARG A 312 12.88 -25.46 17.65
C ARG A 312 11.40 -25.50 17.29
N ALA A 313 11.08 -25.05 16.09
CA ALA A 313 9.80 -25.33 15.45
C ALA A 313 10.05 -25.83 14.03
N THR A 314 10.03 -27.16 13.94
CA THR A 314 9.75 -27.97 12.75
C THR A 314 8.81 -27.28 11.77
N THR A 315 9.17 -27.33 10.48
CA THR A 315 8.28 -27.32 9.31
C THR A 315 6.77 -27.28 9.62
N ALA A 316 6.26 -26.10 9.95
CA ALA A 316 4.84 -25.81 9.96
C ALA A 316 4.64 -24.70 8.94
N LYS A 317 3.96 -25.03 7.84
CA LYS A 317 3.37 -24.03 6.93
C LYS A 317 2.76 -22.93 7.79
N SER A 318 3.20 -21.68 7.63
CA SER A 318 2.51 -20.53 8.19
C SER A 318 1.14 -20.45 7.51
N ASN A 319 0.14 -21.04 8.14
CA ASN A 319 -1.24 -20.81 7.75
C ASN A 319 -1.48 -19.32 8.03
N LYS A 320 -1.56 -18.50 6.97
CA LYS A 320 -2.06 -17.13 7.08
C LYS A 320 -3.40 -17.21 7.79
N ALA A 321 -3.40 -16.84 9.06
CA ALA A 321 -4.59 -16.77 9.86
C ALA A 321 -5.44 -15.65 9.28
N GLY A 322 -6.63 -16.00 8.82
CA GLY A 322 -7.65 -15.01 8.55
C GLY A 322 -7.93 -14.15 9.79
N TYR A 323 -8.59 -13.06 9.52
CA TYR A 323 -8.89 -11.89 10.34
C TYR A 323 -9.53 -12.14 11.73
N CYS A 324 -8.74 -12.19 12.81
CA CYS A 324 -9.17 -12.72 14.11
C CYS A 324 -8.46 -12.12 15.34
N PHE A 325 -9.04 -12.41 16.51
CA PHE A 325 -8.47 -12.20 17.83
C PHE A 325 -7.74 -13.44 18.35
N HIS A 326 -6.77 -13.21 19.24
CA HIS A 326 -6.08 -14.27 19.96
C HIS A 326 -6.98 -14.92 21.01
N GLU A 327 -6.73 -16.18 21.35
CA GLU A 327 -7.56 -16.95 22.28
C GLU A 327 -7.65 -16.35 23.69
N ASP A 328 -6.60 -15.68 24.12
CA ASP A 328 -6.46 -15.05 25.44
C ASP A 328 -6.90 -13.59 25.47
N SER A 329 -7.29 -13.00 24.33
CA SER A 329 -7.94 -11.69 24.32
C SER A 329 -9.21 -11.75 25.18
N VAL A 330 -9.58 -10.67 25.86
CA VAL A 330 -10.72 -10.64 26.76
C VAL A 330 -11.80 -9.67 26.28
N VAL A 331 -13.06 -10.09 26.38
CA VAL A 331 -14.23 -9.29 26.01
C VAL A 331 -14.96 -8.86 27.29
N LEU A 332 -15.42 -7.61 27.32
CA LEU A 332 -16.24 -7.09 28.41
C LEU A 332 -17.69 -7.56 28.27
N LEU A 333 -18.21 -8.29 29.27
CA LEU A 333 -19.60 -8.72 29.33
C LEU A 333 -20.52 -7.62 29.89
N HIS A 334 -21.83 -7.76 29.62
CA HIS A 334 -22.87 -6.85 30.11
C HIS A 334 -22.85 -6.66 31.64
N ASN A 335 -22.55 -7.74 32.36
CA ASN A 335 -22.47 -7.78 33.81
C ASN A 335 -21.17 -7.19 34.39
N GLY A 336 -20.31 -6.61 33.54
CA GLY A 336 -19.04 -6.00 33.92
C GLY A 336 -17.87 -6.99 34.11
N LYS A 337 -18.09 -8.30 33.93
CA LYS A 337 -17.02 -9.30 33.98
C LYS A 337 -16.27 -9.34 32.65
N MET A 338 -15.00 -9.72 32.70
CA MET A 338 -14.22 -10.04 31.49
C MET A 338 -14.28 -11.54 31.22
N LYS A 339 -14.42 -11.92 29.95
CA LYS A 339 -14.41 -13.32 29.49
C LYS A 339 -13.34 -13.52 28.43
N ARG A 340 -12.58 -14.63 28.47
CA ARG A 340 -11.60 -14.89 27.41
C ARG A 340 -12.31 -15.18 26.09
N MET A 341 -11.67 -14.81 24.99
CA MET A 341 -12.22 -14.95 23.64
C MET A 341 -12.54 -16.42 23.33
N LYS A 342 -11.68 -17.36 23.77
CA LYS A 342 -11.93 -18.80 23.60
C LYS A 342 -13.12 -19.35 24.37
N GLU A 343 -13.47 -18.72 25.49
CA GLU A 343 -14.57 -19.09 26.39
C GLU A 343 -15.90 -18.46 25.96
N LEU A 344 -15.87 -17.50 25.05
CA LEU A 344 -17.05 -16.84 24.52
C LEU A 344 -17.95 -17.87 23.81
N VAL A 345 -19.26 -17.69 23.94
CA VAL A 345 -20.27 -18.51 23.28
C VAL A 345 -21.31 -17.62 22.62
N VAL A 346 -21.98 -18.14 21.59
CA VAL A 346 -23.12 -17.46 21.00
C VAL A 346 -24.20 -17.27 22.07
N GLY A 347 -24.82 -16.10 22.09
CA GLY A 347 -25.77 -15.66 23.12
C GLY A 347 -25.15 -14.90 24.29
N ASP A 348 -23.81 -14.87 24.43
CA ASP A 348 -23.17 -14.04 25.45
C ASP A 348 -23.50 -12.56 25.22
N LYS A 349 -24.02 -11.90 26.27
CA LYS A 349 -24.27 -10.45 26.29
C LYS A 349 -22.98 -9.68 26.59
N VAL A 350 -22.58 -8.83 25.67
CA VAL A 350 -21.32 -8.09 25.70
C VAL A 350 -21.56 -6.58 25.74
N MET A 351 -20.58 -5.83 26.24
CA MET A 351 -20.58 -4.38 26.14
C MET A 351 -19.79 -3.94 24.90
N THR A 352 -20.32 -2.93 24.22
CA THR A 352 -19.74 -2.36 23.00
C THR A 352 -20.10 -0.87 22.92
N LEU A 353 -19.76 -0.21 21.81
CA LEU A 353 -20.04 1.20 21.58
C LEU A 353 -20.94 1.42 20.38
N ASP A 354 -21.92 2.31 20.51
CA ASP A 354 -22.73 2.76 19.38
C ASP A 354 -21.93 3.68 18.43
N SER A 355 -22.56 4.15 17.35
CA SER A 355 -21.94 5.09 16.40
C SER A 355 -21.58 6.44 17.01
N LYS A 356 -22.25 6.83 18.10
CA LYS A 356 -22.02 8.08 18.85
C LYS A 356 -20.95 7.94 19.93
N GLY A 357 -20.48 6.72 20.21
CA GLY A 357 -19.48 6.44 21.24
C GLY A 357 -20.07 6.18 22.62
N ASN A 358 -21.39 5.99 22.72
CA ASN A 358 -22.03 5.59 23.97
C ASN A 358 -21.86 4.09 24.19
N LEU A 359 -21.65 3.72 25.45
CA LEU A 359 -21.60 2.33 25.86
C LEU A 359 -23.00 1.70 25.78
N VAL A 360 -23.12 0.60 25.04
CA VAL A 360 -24.37 -0.13 24.82
C VAL A 360 -24.17 -1.62 25.02
N GLU A 361 -25.24 -2.32 25.37
CA GLU A 361 -25.29 -3.78 25.41
C GLU A 361 -25.53 -4.32 24.00
N ASP A 362 -24.84 -5.42 23.67
CA ASP A 362 -25.00 -6.18 22.44
C ASP A 362 -24.81 -7.68 22.75
N GLU A 363 -24.90 -8.53 21.75
CA GLU A 363 -24.89 -9.97 21.87
C GLU A 363 -24.00 -10.60 20.80
N VAL A 364 -23.30 -11.67 21.16
CA VAL A 364 -22.57 -12.51 20.22
C VAL A 364 -23.58 -13.39 19.48
N ILE A 365 -23.80 -13.13 18.19
CA ILE A 365 -24.85 -13.81 17.41
C ILE A 365 -24.33 -15.00 16.58
N ALA A 366 -23.02 -15.03 16.29
CA ALA A 366 -22.37 -16.10 15.54
C ALA A 366 -20.83 -16.03 15.64
N TRP A 367 -20.14 -17.01 15.06
CA TRP A 367 -18.68 -16.99 14.84
C TRP A 367 -18.38 -16.84 13.35
N LEU A 368 -17.71 -15.75 12.93
CA LEU A 368 -17.23 -15.60 11.55
C LEU A 368 -16.05 -16.53 11.23
N HIS A 369 -15.19 -16.73 12.23
CA HIS A 369 -14.06 -17.65 12.19
C HIS A 369 -13.79 -18.13 13.60
N ARG A 370 -13.67 -19.44 13.80
CA ARG A 370 -13.31 -20.07 15.07
C ARG A 370 -12.50 -21.33 14.80
N LEU A 371 -11.21 -21.25 15.06
CA LEU A 371 -10.30 -22.38 14.95
C LEU A 371 -9.47 -22.47 16.22
N ARG A 372 -9.69 -23.51 17.03
CA ARG A 372 -9.12 -23.62 18.39
C ARG A 372 -7.69 -24.19 18.41
N ILE A 373 -7.28 -24.81 17.32
CA ILE A 373 -5.99 -25.52 17.19
C ILE A 373 -5.25 -24.92 15.99
N GLY A 374 -3.94 -24.73 16.13
CA GLY A 374 -3.08 -24.16 15.10
C GLY A 374 -2.34 -22.92 15.59
N GLN A 375 -1.17 -22.69 15.00
CA GLN A 375 -0.35 -21.52 15.26
C GLN A 375 -0.60 -20.46 14.19
N PHE A 376 -0.80 -19.23 14.65
CA PHE A 376 -1.20 -18.11 13.82
C PHE A 376 -0.38 -16.87 14.18
N THR A 377 -0.17 -16.00 13.20
CA THR A 377 0.57 -14.76 13.40
C THR A 377 -0.37 -13.62 13.78
N PHE A 378 -0.02 -12.93 14.86
CA PHE A 378 -0.74 -11.78 15.40
C PHE A 378 0.18 -10.56 15.48
N LEU A 379 -0.45 -9.38 15.53
CA LEU A 379 0.15 -8.15 16.02
C LEU A 379 -0.22 -8.00 17.50
N LYS A 380 0.79 -7.86 18.34
CA LYS A 380 0.66 -7.39 19.73
C LYS A 380 0.91 -5.88 19.74
N ILE A 381 -0.16 -5.12 19.88
CA ILE A 381 -0.16 -3.66 19.94
C ILE A 381 -0.09 -3.29 21.42
N ASN A 382 1.06 -2.77 21.86
CA ASN A 382 1.24 -2.22 23.20
C ASN A 382 0.85 -0.74 23.18
N HIS A 383 -0.01 -0.33 24.08
CA HIS A 383 -0.46 1.05 24.25
C HIS A 383 -0.28 1.49 25.71
N ASP A 384 -0.37 2.80 25.99
CA ASP A 384 -0.08 3.36 27.32
C ASP A 384 -0.99 2.86 28.46
N LEU A 385 -2.08 2.16 28.13
CA LEU A 385 -3.04 1.58 29.07
C LEU A 385 -3.14 0.05 29.02
N GLY A 386 -2.32 -0.64 28.23
CA GLY A 386 -2.39 -2.09 28.09
C GLY A 386 -1.88 -2.64 26.77
N GLU A 387 -2.38 -3.82 26.41
CA GLU A 387 -2.02 -4.52 25.18
C GLU A 387 -3.24 -5.11 24.48
N LEU A 388 -3.15 -5.21 23.17
CA LEU A 388 -4.18 -5.78 22.31
C LEU A 388 -3.53 -6.71 21.29
N VAL A 389 -4.05 -7.94 21.15
CA VAL A 389 -3.48 -8.97 20.28
C VAL A 389 -4.51 -9.45 19.26
N LEU A 390 -4.21 -9.25 17.97
CA LEU A 390 -5.10 -9.53 16.85
C LEU A 390 -4.31 -9.65 15.54
N THR A 391 -4.88 -10.32 14.54
CA THR A 391 -4.22 -10.52 13.25
C THR A 391 -4.03 -9.19 12.49
N PRO A 392 -3.02 -9.07 11.60
CA PRO A 392 -2.72 -7.83 10.89
C PRO A 392 -3.89 -7.18 10.13
N ASP A 393 -4.81 -7.97 9.62
CA ASP A 393 -5.91 -7.48 8.78
C ASP A 393 -7.22 -7.20 9.56
N HIS A 394 -7.15 -7.21 10.89
CA HIS A 394 -8.30 -6.92 11.74
C HIS A 394 -8.51 -5.40 11.89
N ILE A 395 -9.76 -4.93 12.04
CA ILE A 395 -10.10 -3.50 11.96
C ILE A 395 -10.19 -2.85 13.34
N LEU A 396 -9.46 -1.75 13.52
CA LEU A 396 -9.41 -0.91 14.72
C LEU A 396 -10.01 0.46 14.43
N PHE A 397 -10.58 1.13 15.44
CA PHE A 397 -11.07 2.50 15.33
C PHE A 397 -10.03 3.48 15.88
N VAL A 398 -9.40 4.25 14.98
CA VAL A 398 -8.22 5.10 15.26
C VAL A 398 -8.56 6.58 15.19
N GLY A 399 -8.00 7.36 16.13
CA GLY A 399 -8.10 8.81 16.20
C GLY A 399 -9.49 9.31 16.64
N LYS A 400 -9.62 10.63 16.83
CA LYS A 400 -10.84 11.25 17.40
C LYS A 400 -12.14 10.90 16.67
N ASN A 401 -12.05 10.68 15.35
CA ASN A 401 -13.20 10.40 14.49
C ASN A 401 -13.53 8.91 14.40
N ARG A 402 -12.85 8.04 15.17
CA ARG A 402 -13.05 6.57 15.16
C ARG A 402 -12.93 6.01 13.74
N ASN A 403 -11.89 6.44 13.02
CA ASN A 403 -11.68 6.02 11.65
C ASN A 403 -11.31 4.52 11.63
N PRO A 404 -12.06 3.67 10.92
CA PRO A 404 -11.72 2.26 10.82
C PRO A 404 -10.45 2.08 9.99
N GLN A 405 -9.46 1.39 10.55
CA GLN A 405 -8.18 1.09 9.92
C GLN A 405 -7.76 -0.35 10.20
N TYR A 406 -6.97 -0.94 9.31
CA TYR A 406 -6.38 -2.25 9.56
C TYR A 406 -5.30 -2.15 10.64
N ALA A 407 -5.17 -3.19 11.45
CA ALA A 407 -4.15 -3.26 12.49
C ALA A 407 -2.73 -3.14 11.92
N SER A 408 -2.51 -3.67 10.71
CA SER A 408 -1.26 -3.58 9.96
C SER A 408 -0.88 -2.16 9.54
N THR A 409 -1.85 -1.22 9.51
CA THR A 409 -1.60 0.20 9.20
C THR A 409 -1.46 1.05 10.46
N VAL A 410 -1.75 0.51 11.64
CA VAL A 410 -1.55 1.22 12.91
C VAL A 410 -0.06 1.37 13.18
N SER A 411 0.33 2.53 13.71
CA SER A 411 1.71 2.86 14.08
C SER A 411 1.79 3.43 15.51
N PRO A 412 2.96 3.36 16.18
CA PRO A 412 3.21 4.11 17.40
C PRO A 412 2.80 5.59 17.26
N GLY A 413 2.19 6.13 18.32
CA GLY A 413 1.60 7.48 18.34
C GLY A 413 0.13 7.53 17.90
N ASN A 414 -0.39 6.50 17.23
CA ASN A 414 -1.82 6.41 16.94
C ASN A 414 -2.64 6.32 18.24
N LYS A 415 -3.85 6.88 18.21
CA LYS A 415 -4.75 6.89 19.36
C LYS A 415 -5.89 5.90 19.16
N LEU A 416 -6.10 5.02 20.12
CA LEU A 416 -7.20 4.06 20.14
C LEU A 416 -8.23 4.48 21.20
N HIS A 417 -9.47 4.08 21.01
CA HIS A 417 -10.53 4.31 21.99
C HIS A 417 -10.49 3.22 23.06
N PHE A 418 -10.27 3.61 24.31
CA PHE A 418 -10.12 2.73 25.45
C PHE A 418 -11.23 2.95 26.47
N PHE A 419 -11.87 1.87 26.89
CA PHE A 419 -12.90 1.83 27.90
C PHE A 419 -12.30 1.76 29.30
N ILE A 420 -12.66 2.73 30.14
CA ILE A 420 -12.28 2.77 31.54
C ILE A 420 -13.50 2.99 32.43
N THR A 421 -13.47 2.37 33.60
CA THR A 421 -14.42 2.64 34.68
C THR A 421 -13.66 3.35 35.80
N ALA A 422 -14.07 4.57 36.14
CA ALA A 422 -13.48 5.37 37.22
C ALA A 422 -14.60 5.93 38.11
N ASN A 423 -14.56 5.64 39.42
CA ASN A 423 -15.59 6.06 40.39
C ASN A 423 -17.03 5.72 39.94
N ASP A 424 -17.25 4.47 39.51
CA ASP A 424 -18.51 3.96 38.93
C ASP A 424 -19.00 4.67 37.67
N ARG A 425 -18.21 5.62 37.13
CA ARG A 425 -18.48 6.25 35.83
C ARG A 425 -17.74 5.49 34.75
N LYS A 426 -18.54 4.97 33.80
CA LYS A 426 -18.08 4.32 32.58
C LYS A 426 -17.79 5.39 31.53
N THR A 427 -16.56 5.44 31.02
CA THR A 427 -16.15 6.46 30.03
C THR A 427 -15.18 5.90 28.99
N ILE A 428 -15.11 6.57 27.84
CA ILE A 428 -14.15 6.29 26.77
C ILE A 428 -13.09 7.38 26.75
N ILE A 429 -11.84 6.95 26.81
CA ILE A 429 -10.66 7.81 26.69
C ILE A 429 -9.83 7.38 25.48
N MET A 430 -8.83 8.18 25.13
CA MET A 430 -7.86 7.80 24.09
C MET A 430 -6.60 7.25 24.74
N THR A 431 -6.17 6.07 24.30
CA THR A 431 -4.88 5.46 24.64
C THR A 431 -3.92 5.58 23.47
N THR A 432 -2.63 5.77 23.73
CA THR A 432 -1.62 5.96 22.68
C THR A 432 -0.87 4.66 22.44
N VAL A 433 -0.78 4.23 21.17
CA VAL A 433 0.04 3.09 20.77
C VAL A 433 1.51 3.42 21.01
N LEU A 434 2.22 2.56 21.74
CA LEU A 434 3.62 2.72 22.09
C LEU A 434 4.53 1.87 21.19
N SER A 435 4.14 0.62 20.94
CA SER A 435 4.90 -0.30 20.09
C SER A 435 4.00 -1.39 19.50
N ILE A 436 4.48 -2.02 18.43
CA ILE A 436 3.78 -3.13 17.78
C ILE A 436 4.79 -4.26 17.58
N GLN A 437 4.44 -5.45 18.05
CA GLN A 437 5.27 -6.65 17.95
C GLN A 437 4.53 -7.70 17.14
N ILE A 438 5.26 -8.51 16.37
CA ILE A 438 4.68 -9.70 15.74
C ILE A 438 4.83 -10.84 16.73
N VAL A 439 3.74 -11.50 17.07
CA VAL A 439 3.73 -12.66 17.98
C VAL A 439 3.01 -13.82 17.32
N ASN A 440 3.42 -15.05 17.63
CA ASN A 440 2.65 -16.23 17.26
C ASN A 440 1.77 -16.64 18.44
N GLY A 441 0.60 -17.17 18.12
CA GLY A 441 -0.38 -17.54 19.13
C GLY A 441 -1.26 -18.69 18.67
N THR A 442 -1.88 -19.35 19.65
CA THR A 442 -2.74 -20.50 19.41
C THR A 442 -4.17 -20.04 19.18
N GLY A 443 -4.78 -20.58 18.14
CA GLY A 443 -6.20 -20.41 17.86
C GLY A 443 -6.60 -19.00 17.42
N VAL A 444 -7.66 -18.92 16.62
CA VAL A 444 -8.19 -17.68 16.05
C VAL A 444 -9.69 -17.62 16.19
N TYR A 445 -10.17 -16.46 16.61
CA TYR A 445 -11.55 -16.24 17.03
C TYR A 445 -12.05 -14.89 16.48
N ALA A 446 -13.15 -14.90 15.75
CA ALA A 446 -13.83 -13.71 15.24
C ALA A 446 -15.33 -13.84 15.53
N PRO A 447 -15.79 -13.40 16.72
CA PRO A 447 -17.21 -13.39 17.04
C PRO A 447 -17.91 -12.28 16.26
N LEU A 448 -19.15 -12.53 15.83
CA LEU A 448 -20.03 -11.54 15.23
C LEU A 448 -20.98 -10.98 16.29
N THR A 449 -21.07 -9.65 16.39
CA THR A 449 -22.09 -8.97 17.20
C THR A 449 -23.12 -8.26 16.32
N TYR A 450 -24.26 -7.86 16.88
CA TYR A 450 -25.32 -7.23 16.10
C TYR A 450 -24.90 -5.88 15.51
N ASN A 451 -24.22 -5.05 16.30
CA ASN A 451 -23.77 -3.73 15.88
C ASN A 451 -22.42 -3.76 15.15
N GLY A 452 -21.75 -4.90 15.09
CA GLY A 452 -20.51 -5.06 14.36
C GLY A 452 -19.25 -4.68 15.13
N ARG A 453 -19.32 -4.44 16.44
CA ARG A 453 -18.24 -3.90 17.27
C ARG A 453 -18.12 -4.64 18.59
N LEU A 454 -16.94 -4.59 19.18
CA LEU A 454 -16.58 -5.23 20.45
C LEU A 454 -15.65 -4.35 21.28
N LEU A 455 -15.67 -4.53 22.60
CA LEU A 455 -14.60 -4.06 23.48
C LEU A 455 -13.67 -5.23 23.82
N VAL A 456 -12.51 -5.28 23.17
CA VAL A 456 -11.50 -6.33 23.35
C VAL A 456 -10.29 -5.76 24.06
N ASN A 457 -9.91 -6.34 25.21
CA ASN A 457 -8.93 -5.76 26.14
C ASN A 457 -9.24 -4.29 26.42
N ASN A 458 -10.53 -3.97 26.55
CA ASN A 458 -11.08 -2.63 26.73
C ASN A 458 -10.90 -1.67 25.53
N VAL A 459 -10.35 -2.11 24.40
CA VAL A 459 -10.23 -1.30 23.18
C VAL A 459 -11.44 -1.49 22.28
N ASP A 460 -11.97 -0.40 21.72
CA ASP A 460 -13.04 -0.43 20.71
C ASP A 460 -12.51 -0.95 19.37
N VAL A 461 -13.05 -2.09 18.96
CA VAL A 461 -12.65 -2.80 17.74
C VAL A 461 -13.86 -3.24 16.93
N SER A 462 -13.65 -3.42 15.63
CA SER A 462 -14.66 -4.01 14.76
C SER A 462 -14.76 -5.51 15.02
N CYS A 463 -15.94 -6.12 14.91
CA CYS A 463 -16.09 -7.57 14.86
C CYS A 463 -15.90 -8.11 13.42
N TYR A 464 -15.91 -7.21 12.42
CA TYR A 464 -15.62 -7.52 11.03
C TYR A 464 -14.17 -7.29 10.69
N SER A 465 -13.77 -7.96 9.62
CA SER A 465 -12.49 -7.76 9.01
C SER A 465 -12.50 -8.33 7.58
N THR A 466 -11.96 -7.54 6.66
CA THR A 466 -12.09 -7.57 5.19
C THR A 466 -13.48 -7.48 4.57
N LEU A 467 -13.68 -6.34 3.92
CA LEU A 467 -14.03 -6.25 2.50
C LEU A 467 -13.09 -5.18 1.90
N ASN A 468 -12.64 -5.32 0.66
CA ASN A 468 -11.96 -4.18 0.03
C ASN A 468 -12.92 -2.99 0.04
N PRO A 469 -12.44 -1.77 0.37
CA PRO A 469 -13.26 -0.58 0.22
C PRO A 469 -13.85 -0.58 -1.18
N LEU A 470 -15.18 -0.41 -1.28
CA LEU A 470 -15.82 -0.27 -2.59
C LEU A 470 -15.37 1.07 -3.15
N LYS A 471 -14.48 1.05 -4.13
CA LYS A 471 -13.95 2.27 -4.76
C LYS A 471 -14.81 2.66 -5.94
N VAL A 472 -15.25 3.92 -5.95
CA VAL A 472 -15.91 4.55 -7.09
C VAL A 472 -15.10 5.79 -7.45
N MET A 473 -14.64 5.87 -8.70
CA MET A 473 -13.78 6.98 -9.18
C MET A 473 -12.53 7.21 -8.32
N GLY A 474 -11.89 6.14 -7.83
CA GLY A 474 -10.66 6.22 -7.03
C GLY A 474 -10.86 6.62 -5.56
N HIS A 475 -12.08 6.93 -5.14
CA HIS A 475 -12.43 7.22 -3.75
C HIS A 475 -13.16 6.05 -3.10
N ASP A 476 -12.87 5.80 -1.83
CA ASP A 476 -13.62 4.83 -1.03
C ASP A 476 -15.06 5.36 -0.86
N LEU A 477 -16.05 4.66 -1.42
CA LEU A 477 -17.46 5.04 -1.30
C LEU A 477 -17.92 4.97 0.16
N MET A 478 -17.41 3.99 0.90
CA MET A 478 -17.66 3.78 2.31
C MET A 478 -16.50 3.06 2.95
N SER A 479 -16.38 3.15 4.28
CA SER A 479 -15.35 2.43 5.01
C SER A 479 -15.50 0.91 4.90
N THR A 480 -14.39 0.17 5.02
CA THR A 480 -14.43 -1.30 5.04
C THR A 480 -15.36 -1.84 6.12
N HIS A 481 -15.38 -1.24 7.32
CA HIS A 481 -16.30 -1.64 8.38
C HIS A 481 -17.77 -1.46 7.93
N THR A 482 -18.10 -0.33 7.32
CA THR A 482 -19.46 -0.06 6.81
C THR A 482 -19.86 -1.05 5.74
N LEU A 483 -18.97 -1.35 4.79
CA LEU A 483 -19.24 -2.30 3.72
C LEU A 483 -19.47 -3.71 4.29
N ALA A 484 -18.62 -4.16 5.21
CA ALA A 484 -18.79 -5.45 5.88
C ALA A 484 -20.11 -5.50 6.64
N HIS A 485 -20.44 -4.44 7.37
CA HIS A 485 -21.69 -4.32 8.09
C HIS A 485 -22.90 -4.45 7.14
N VAL A 486 -22.86 -3.86 5.95
CA VAL A 486 -23.91 -4.02 4.92
C VAL A 486 -23.94 -5.45 4.38
N ALA A 487 -22.79 -6.05 4.06
CA ALA A 487 -22.72 -7.42 3.53
C ALA A 487 -23.25 -8.48 4.51
N PHE A 488 -23.12 -8.22 5.82
CA PHE A 488 -23.68 -9.08 6.89
C PHE A 488 -25.10 -8.68 7.32
N LEU A 489 -25.76 -7.73 6.64
CA LEU A 489 -27.15 -7.38 6.93
C LEU A 489 -28.12 -8.57 6.77
N PRO A 490 -28.07 -9.38 5.68
CA PRO A 490 -28.95 -10.54 5.55
C PRO A 490 -28.77 -11.55 6.70
N PHE A 491 -27.52 -11.76 7.11
CA PHE A 491 -27.18 -12.66 8.21
C PHE A 491 -27.78 -12.19 9.54
N ARG A 492 -27.68 -10.88 9.84
CA ARG A 492 -28.27 -10.29 11.04
C ARG A 492 -29.80 -10.30 11.01
N MET A 493 -30.41 -10.09 9.84
CA MET A 493 -31.87 -10.20 9.70
C MET A 493 -32.34 -11.63 9.96
N ALA A 494 -31.63 -12.64 9.44
CA ALA A 494 -31.95 -14.04 9.70
C ALA A 494 -31.93 -14.36 11.21
N TYR A 495 -30.94 -13.83 11.95
CA TYR A 495 -30.88 -13.95 13.40
C TYR A 495 -32.10 -13.33 14.10
N ILE A 496 -32.49 -12.10 13.72
CA ILE A 496 -33.67 -11.41 14.29
C ILE A 496 -34.95 -12.23 14.08
N PHE A 497 -35.08 -12.89 12.92
CA PHE A 497 -36.23 -13.73 12.62
C PHE A 497 -36.17 -15.14 13.22
N GLY A 498 -35.15 -15.43 14.05
CA GLY A 498 -35.00 -16.71 14.74
C GLY A 498 -34.65 -17.87 13.80
N LEU A 499 -34.07 -17.59 12.64
CA LEU A 499 -33.56 -18.64 11.75
C LEU A 499 -32.28 -19.23 12.36
N ASP A 500 -32.19 -20.56 12.37
CA ASP A 500 -30.96 -21.23 12.78
C ASP A 500 -29.88 -21.04 11.72
N ILE A 501 -29.00 -20.09 11.98
CA ILE A 501 -27.86 -19.73 11.13
C ILE A 501 -26.54 -20.22 11.74
N ASN A 502 -26.57 -20.84 12.92
CA ASN A 502 -25.38 -21.24 13.66
C ASN A 502 -25.17 -22.75 13.54
N ASN A 503 -24.28 -23.16 12.64
CA ASN A 503 -23.75 -24.53 12.66
C ASN A 503 -22.46 -24.54 13.49
N ASP A 504 -22.55 -24.98 14.74
CA ASP A 504 -21.48 -24.88 15.74
C ASP A 504 -20.23 -25.76 15.49
N GLU A 505 -20.21 -26.54 14.40
CA GLU A 505 -19.06 -27.35 14.00
C GLU A 505 -18.77 -27.20 12.50
N TYR A 506 -17.80 -26.34 12.17
CA TYR A 506 -17.32 -26.19 10.79
C TYR A 506 -16.52 -27.43 10.37
N ASN A 507 -17.23 -28.44 9.85
CA ASN A 507 -16.69 -29.74 9.45
C ASN A 507 -15.70 -29.73 8.25
N ASP A 508 -15.32 -28.54 7.76
CA ASP A 508 -14.34 -28.37 6.68
C ASP A 508 -12.91 -28.10 7.16
N GLY A 509 -12.69 -28.07 8.48
CA GLY A 509 -11.37 -27.87 9.07
C GLY A 509 -10.81 -26.44 8.97
N THR A 510 -11.52 -25.51 8.32
CA THR A 510 -11.10 -24.11 8.21
C THR A 510 -11.57 -23.25 9.37
N GLY A 511 -12.66 -23.66 10.05
CA GLY A 511 -13.27 -22.89 11.14
C GLY A 511 -14.02 -21.63 10.69
N ILE A 512 -14.14 -21.35 9.38
CA ILE A 512 -14.78 -20.15 8.84
C ILE A 512 -16.27 -20.39 8.61
N HIS A 513 -17.12 -19.41 8.94
CA HIS A 513 -18.55 -19.48 8.67
C HIS A 513 -18.86 -19.64 7.17
N GLY A 514 -19.77 -20.55 6.79
CA GLY A 514 -20.12 -20.81 5.39
C GLY A 514 -20.52 -19.54 4.60
N TYR A 515 -21.38 -18.70 5.20
CA TYR A 515 -21.73 -17.37 4.64
C TYR A 515 -20.52 -16.45 4.48
N ALA A 516 -19.64 -16.34 5.49
CA ALA A 516 -18.42 -15.53 5.39
C ALA A 516 -17.49 -16.05 4.28
N ARG A 517 -17.34 -17.38 4.15
CA ARG A 517 -16.58 -18.01 3.07
C ARG A 517 -17.17 -17.74 1.70
N TRP A 518 -18.50 -17.74 1.58
CA TRP A 518 -19.18 -17.40 0.33
C TRP A 518 -18.89 -15.95 -0.08
N LEU A 519 -18.97 -15.00 0.86
CA LEU A 519 -18.59 -13.61 0.62
C LEU A 519 -17.13 -13.47 0.14
N MET A 520 -16.20 -14.23 0.74
CA MET A 520 -14.79 -14.24 0.32
C MET A 520 -14.58 -14.76 -1.12
N LYS A 521 -15.45 -15.64 -1.64
CA LYS A 521 -15.35 -16.19 -3.01
C LYS A 521 -15.83 -15.24 -4.10
N LEU A 522 -16.58 -14.19 -3.76
CA LEU A 522 -17.19 -13.27 -4.73
C LEU A 522 -16.21 -12.21 -5.29
N ASN A 523 -14.90 -12.36 -5.07
CA ASN A 523 -13.85 -11.49 -5.60
C ASN A 523 -14.09 -9.99 -5.29
N TRP A 524 -14.45 -9.68 -4.04
CA TRP A 524 -14.33 -8.33 -3.46
C TRP A 524 -13.00 -8.17 -2.71
N ALA A 525 -11.95 -8.86 -3.18
CA ALA A 525 -10.63 -8.99 -2.59
C ALA A 525 -9.54 -8.51 -3.56
#